data_AF-A0A7K0FCG8-F1
#
_entry.id   AF-A0A7K0FCG8-F1
#
_cell.length_a   1.000
_cell.length_b   1.000
_cell.length_c   1.000
_cell.angle_alpha   90.00
_cell.angle_beta   90.00
_cell.angle_gamma   90.00
#
_symmetry.space_group_name_H-M   'P 1'
#
loop_
_entity.id
_entity.type
_entity.pdbx_description
1 polymer ?
#
loop_
_entity_poly.entity_id
_entity_poly.type
_entity_poly.pdbx_seq_one_letter_code
_entity_poly.pdbx_strand_id
1 'polypeptide(L)'
;MVEHYVEHKQQNPGLTILEFLCIHYQGPDVYDADYDKDMKLPFKSYTNISSVVFYPLTQEYKTIQKVNYKYKKQNLYTYSFSYSSISLSSIWQPPRNC
;
A
#
# COMPACT_ATOMS: atom_id res chain seq x y z
N MET A 1 2.12 -29.84 16.60
CA MET A 1 3.32 -29.68 15.74
C MET A 1 4.58 -29.55 16.60
N VAL A 2 4.75 -28.47 17.38
CA VAL A 2 5.93 -28.32 18.26
C VAL A 2 6.00 -29.42 19.33
N GLU A 3 4.89 -29.72 20.00
CA GLU A 3 4.84 -30.80 20.99
C GLU A 3 5.16 -32.17 20.38
N HIS A 4 4.53 -32.51 19.24
CA HIS A 4 4.81 -33.74 18.48
C HIS A 4 6.29 -33.85 18.08
N TYR A 5 6.90 -32.76 17.61
CA TYR A 5 8.33 -32.73 17.32
C TYR A 5 9.19 -32.99 18.57
N VAL A 6 8.83 -32.40 19.71
CA VAL A 6 9.54 -32.62 20.98
C VAL A 6 9.43 -34.09 21.43
N GLU A 7 8.28 -34.74 21.26
CA GLU A 7 8.12 -36.19 21.55
C GLU A 7 9.08 -37.03 20.71
N HIS A 8 9.11 -36.82 19.39
CA HIS A 8 10.05 -37.53 18.51
C HIS A 8 11.52 -37.17 18.81
N LYS A 9 11.82 -35.94 19.22
CA LYS A 9 13.17 -35.49 19.60
C LYS A 9 13.65 -36.14 20.90
N GLN A 10 12.74 -36.45 21.82
CA GLN A 10 13.06 -37.20 23.05
C GLN A 10 13.41 -38.66 22.73
N GLN A 11 12.69 -39.27 21.78
CA GLN A 11 12.97 -40.64 21.34
C GLN A 11 14.22 -40.73 20.46
N ASN A 12 14.44 -39.74 19.59
CA ASN A 12 15.60 -39.63 18.73
C ASN A 12 16.23 -38.23 18.86
N PRO A 13 17.24 -38.07 19.75
CA PRO A 13 17.94 -36.80 19.93
C PRO A 13 18.62 -36.25 18.67
N GLY A 14 18.91 -37.10 17.68
CA GLY A 14 19.49 -36.70 16.39
C GLY A 14 18.48 -36.06 15.44
N LEU A 15 17.18 -36.29 15.63
CA LEU A 15 16.14 -35.90 14.68
C LEU A 15 16.09 -34.38 14.48
N THR A 16 16.32 -33.93 13.26
CA THR A 16 16.19 -32.53 12.88
C THR A 16 14.72 -32.17 12.58
N ILE A 17 14.39 -30.88 12.57
CA ILE A 17 13.06 -30.41 12.19
C ILE A 17 12.75 -30.79 10.73
N LEU A 18 13.75 -30.74 9.83
CA LEU A 18 13.56 -31.14 8.43
C LEU A 18 13.24 -32.62 8.30
N GLU A 19 13.97 -33.49 9.01
CA GLU A 19 13.68 -34.92 9.01
C GLU A 19 12.30 -35.22 9.58
N PHE A 20 11.91 -34.54 10.66
CA PHE A 20 10.55 -34.63 11.21
C PHE A 20 9.48 -34.25 10.17
N LEU A 21 9.71 -33.20 9.38
CA LEU A 21 8.79 -32.84 8.30
C LEU A 21 8.81 -33.88 7.18
N CYS A 22 9.97 -34.43 6.81
CA CYS A 22 10.04 -35.47 5.80
C CYS A 22 9.23 -36.70 6.21
N ILE A 23 9.43 -37.24 7.41
CA ILE A 23 8.70 -38.45 7.84
C ILE A 23 7.17 -38.25 7.88
N HIS A 24 6.69 -37.02 8.11
CA HIS A 24 5.26 -36.73 8.22
C HIS A 24 4.63 -36.14 6.94
N TYR A 25 5.40 -35.62 5.99
CA TYR A 25 4.84 -34.96 4.79
C TYR A 25 5.39 -35.53 3.48
N GLN A 26 6.39 -36.39 3.52
CA GLN A 26 6.96 -37.02 2.33
C GLN A 26 6.31 -38.38 2.10
N GLY A 27 5.50 -38.47 1.03
CA GLY A 27 4.90 -39.74 0.59
C GLY A 27 3.50 -40.00 1.16
N PRO A 28 2.98 -41.22 0.96
CA PRO A 28 1.65 -41.61 1.42
C PRO A 28 1.60 -41.77 2.94
N ASP A 29 0.41 -41.63 3.51
CA ASP A 29 0.20 -41.80 4.94
C ASP A 29 0.47 -43.26 5.38
N VAL A 30 1.15 -43.40 6.51
CA VAL A 30 1.45 -44.70 7.12
C VAL A 30 0.48 -44.92 8.27
N TYR A 31 -0.31 -46.00 8.22
CA TYR A 31 -1.21 -46.38 9.30
C TYR A 31 -0.43 -47.11 10.39
N ASP A 32 0.11 -46.36 11.35
CA ASP A 32 0.78 -46.87 12.54
C ASP A 32 0.12 -46.33 13.83
N ALA A 33 0.80 -46.49 14.96
CA ALA A 33 0.28 -46.06 16.26
C ALA A 33 0.21 -44.53 16.41
N ASP A 34 0.99 -43.77 15.64
CA ASP A 34 0.99 -42.30 15.66
C ASP A 34 0.05 -41.68 14.62
N TYR A 35 -0.55 -42.50 13.74
CA TYR A 35 -1.49 -42.05 12.70
C TYR A 35 -2.54 -41.02 13.17
N ASP A 36 -3.19 -41.27 14.30
CA ASP A 36 -4.22 -40.36 14.84
C ASP A 36 -3.65 -39.00 15.29
N LYS A 37 -2.38 -38.96 15.72
CA LYS A 37 -1.67 -37.71 16.02
C LYS A 37 -1.19 -37.04 14.75
N ASP A 38 -0.70 -37.82 13.79
CA ASP A 38 -0.21 -37.31 12.51
C ASP A 38 -1.32 -36.59 11.74
N MET A 39 -2.53 -37.15 11.70
CA MET A 39 -3.69 -36.54 11.03
C MET A 39 -4.11 -35.18 11.62
N LYS A 40 -3.66 -34.85 12.85
CA LYS A 40 -3.87 -33.56 13.50
C LYS A 40 -2.79 -32.53 13.18
N LEU A 41 -1.75 -32.91 12.42
CA LEU A 41 -0.70 -31.99 12.01
C LEU A 41 -1.26 -30.93 11.02
N PRO A 42 -0.72 -29.70 11.06
CA PRO A 42 -1.11 -28.66 10.13
C PRO A 42 -0.97 -29.14 8.68
N PHE A 43 -1.94 -28.81 7.83
CA PHE A 43 -1.94 -29.17 6.39
C PHE A 43 -1.94 -30.68 6.06
N LYS A 44 -2.03 -31.57 7.06
CA LYS A 44 -2.06 -33.03 6.84
C LYS A 44 -3.45 -33.53 6.42
N SER A 45 -4.51 -32.90 6.94
CA SER A 45 -5.89 -33.21 6.56
C SER A 45 -6.60 -31.98 5.97
N TYR A 46 -7.51 -32.23 5.02
CA TYR A 46 -8.28 -31.21 4.30
C TYR A 46 -9.30 -30.44 5.17
N THR A 47 -9.34 -30.70 6.47
CA THR A 47 -10.37 -30.20 7.39
C THR A 47 -10.12 -28.77 7.86
N ASN A 48 -8.91 -28.23 7.70
CA ASN A 48 -8.51 -26.89 8.13
C ASN A 48 -7.81 -26.10 7.01
N ILE A 49 -8.40 -26.06 5.82
CA ILE A 49 -7.98 -25.09 4.80
C ILE A 49 -8.44 -23.72 5.30
N SER A 50 -7.56 -22.98 5.99
CA SER A 50 -7.73 -21.53 6.10
C SER A 50 -7.75 -20.99 4.68
N SER A 51 -8.93 -20.67 4.17
CA SER A 51 -9.08 -19.99 2.90
C SER A 51 -8.38 -18.64 3.02
N VAL A 52 -7.26 -18.49 2.32
CA VAL A 52 -6.65 -17.17 2.13
C VAL A 52 -7.57 -16.41 1.19
N VAL A 53 -8.53 -15.69 1.77
CA VAL A 53 -9.41 -14.79 1.02
C VAL A 53 -8.59 -13.54 0.71
N PHE A 54 -8.09 -13.46 -0.53
CA PHE A 54 -7.60 -12.20 -1.06
C PHE A 54 -8.80 -11.28 -1.29
N TYR A 55 -9.07 -10.40 -0.33
CA TYR A 55 -9.99 -9.30 -0.58
C TYR A 55 -9.30 -8.33 -1.56
N PRO A 56 -9.92 -7.98 -2.70
CA PRO A 56 -9.41 -6.87 -3.47
C PRO A 56 -9.51 -5.63 -2.58
N LEU A 57 -8.40 -4.95 -2.34
CA LEU A 57 -8.41 -3.58 -1.82
C LEU A 57 -9.23 -2.76 -2.82
N THR A 58 -10.50 -2.51 -2.50
CA THR A 58 -11.32 -1.55 -3.23
C THR A 58 -10.78 -0.17 -2.90
N GLN A 59 -9.73 0.23 -3.62
CA GLN A 59 -9.23 1.58 -3.53
C GLN A 59 -10.26 2.48 -4.21
N GLU A 60 -11.02 3.22 -3.41
CA GLU A 60 -11.90 4.27 -3.89
C GLU A 60 -11.04 5.35 -4.56
N TYR A 61 -10.86 5.25 -5.88
CA TYR A 61 -10.25 6.33 -6.63
C TYR A 61 -11.33 7.40 -6.87
N LYS A 62 -11.13 8.59 -6.31
CA LYS A 62 -11.90 9.76 -6.73
C LYS A 62 -11.40 10.18 -8.10
N THR A 63 -12.19 9.92 -9.14
CA THR A 63 -11.98 10.52 -10.46
C THR A 63 -11.98 12.04 -10.31
N ILE A 64 -10.89 12.69 -10.74
CA ILE A 64 -10.81 14.15 -10.80
C ILE A 64 -11.89 14.62 -11.77
N GLN A 65 -12.97 15.20 -11.23
CA GLN A 65 -14.03 15.75 -12.06
C GLN A 65 -13.49 16.96 -12.83
N LYS A 66 -13.68 16.95 -14.14
CA LYS A 66 -13.26 18.04 -15.00
C LYS A 66 -14.12 19.27 -14.67
N VAL A 67 -13.53 20.25 -13.99
CA VAL A 67 -14.22 21.49 -13.63
C VAL A 67 -14.31 22.36 -14.88
N ASN A 68 -15.52 22.56 -15.40
CA ASN A 68 -15.77 23.50 -16.48
C ASN A 68 -15.94 24.90 -15.89
N TYR A 69 -14.90 25.75 -15.99
CA TYR A 69 -15.05 27.18 -15.70
C TYR A 69 -15.78 27.87 -16.86
N LYS A 70 -16.69 28.79 -16.56
CA LYS A 70 -17.22 29.73 -17.55
C LYS A 70 -16.41 31.03 -17.44
N TYR A 71 -15.54 31.30 -18.40
CA TYR A 71 -14.84 32.58 -18.43
C TYR A 71 -15.82 33.69 -18.80
N LYS A 72 -16.04 34.63 -17.88
CA LYS A 72 -16.71 35.89 -18.20
C LYS A 72 -15.65 36.85 -18.74
N LYS A 73 -15.71 37.16 -20.03
CA LYS A 73 -14.88 38.21 -20.62
C LYS A 73 -15.30 39.54 -19.97
N GLN A 74 -14.49 40.05 -19.04
CA GLN A 74 -14.64 41.42 -18.56
C GLN A 74 -14.02 42.34 -19.62
N ASN A 75 -14.79 43.34 -20.07
CA ASN A 75 -14.21 44.45 -20.79
C ASN A 75 -13.35 45.23 -19.80
N LEU A 76 -12.03 45.18 -19.98
CA LEU A 76 -11.12 46.05 -19.27
C LEU A 76 -11.34 47.46 -19.81
N TYR A 77 -11.86 48.36 -18.99
CA TYR A 77 -11.91 49.77 -19.34
C TYR A 77 -10.47 50.29 -19.35
N THR A 78 -9.91 50.49 -20.54
CA THR A 78 -8.62 51.17 -20.69
C THR A 78 -8.85 52.66 -20.43
N TYR A 79 -8.29 53.19 -19.34
CA TYR A 79 -8.34 54.61 -19.06
C TYR A 79 -7.44 55.37 -20.05
N SER A 80 -8.05 56.08 -20.99
CA SER A 80 -7.35 56.97 -21.90
C SER A 80 -7.12 58.32 -21.22
N PHE A 81 -5.90 58.61 -20.80
CA PHE A 81 -5.52 59.98 -20.42
C PHE A 81 -5.43 60.83 -21.70
N SER A 82 -6.53 61.45 -22.10
CA SER A 82 -6.57 62.43 -23.19
C SER A 82 -6.08 63.82 -22.75
N TYR A 83 -5.59 63.96 -21.52
CA TYR A 83 -5.10 65.21 -20.96
C TYR A 83 -3.57 65.24 -21.02
N SER A 84 -3.04 66.02 -21.97
CA SER A 84 -1.61 66.35 -22.00
C SER A 84 -1.39 67.59 -21.13
N SER A 85 -1.06 67.41 -19.85
CA SER A 85 -0.59 68.55 -19.05
C SER A 85 0.82 68.92 -19.49
N ILE A 86 1.01 70.17 -19.94
CA ILE A 86 2.31 70.70 -20.38
C ILE A 86 3.38 70.59 -19.28
N SER A 87 2.95 70.43 -18.01
CA SER A 87 3.81 70.31 -16.84
C SER A 87 4.32 68.90 -16.52
N LEU A 88 3.94 67.85 -17.27
CA LEU A 88 4.41 66.47 -17.03
C LEU A 88 5.95 66.33 -17.06
N SER A 89 6.63 67.13 -17.89
CA SER A 89 8.10 67.17 -17.98
C SER A 89 8.76 67.88 -16.79
N SER A 90 8.00 68.62 -15.97
CA SER A 90 8.50 69.34 -14.80
C SER A 90 8.39 68.54 -13.50
N ILE A 91 7.74 67.37 -13.52
CA ILE A 91 7.50 66.54 -12.33
C ILE A 91 8.80 65.86 -11.86
N TRP A 92 9.67 65.47 -12.79
CA TRP A 92 10.89 64.73 -12.50
C TRP A 92 12.16 65.55 -12.73
N GLN A 93 12.21 66.77 -12.19
CA GLN A 93 13.45 67.55 -12.20
C GLN A 93 14.31 67.18 -10.98
N PRO A 94 15.63 66.97 -11.16
CA PRO A 94 16.52 66.77 -10.03
C PRO A 94 16.56 68.03 -9.14
N PRO A 95 16.90 67.89 -7.84
CA PRO A 95 17.03 69.04 -6.95
C PRO A 95 18.07 70.01 -7.49
N ARG A 96 17.74 71.30 -7.48
CA ARG A 96 18.67 72.37 -7.87
C ARG A 96 19.50 72.73 -6.64
N ASN A 97 20.82 72.62 -6.73
CA ASN A 97 21.73 73.03 -5.66
C ASN A 97 21.79 74.57 -5.56
N CYS A 98 22.04 75.07 -4.33
CA CYS A 98 22.34 76.48 -4.05
C CYS A 98 23.68 76.93 -4.64
#